data_AF-U6RSW0-F1
#
_entry.id   AF-U6RSW0-F1
#
_cell.length_a   1.000
_cell.length_b   1.000
_cell.length_c   1.000
_cell.angle_alpha   90.00
_cell.angle_beta   90.00
_cell.angle_gamma   90.00
#
_symmetry.space_group_name_H-M   'P 1'
#
loop_
_entity.id
_entity.type
_entity.pdbx_description
1 polymer ?
#
loop_
_entity_poly.entity_id
_entity_poly.type
_entity_poly.pdbx_seq_one_letter_code
_entity_poly.pdbx_strand_id
1 'polypeptide(L)'
;MEGISLDIFGPQRLAVQLDEARCVEFLSYWVRYDRPMSITFQEANTPGLVAVTFTVNPKDYKAMEFMERAVSKTGGRVWNITKQK
;
A
#
# COMPACT_ATOMS: atom_id res chain seq x y z
N MET A 1 -4.37 -11.89 14.90
CA MET A 1 -3.95 -10.88 13.91
C MET A 1 -2.45 -11.04 13.77
N GLU A 2 -2.00 -11.70 12.71
CA GLU A 2 -0.59 -11.72 12.38
C GLU A 2 -0.26 -10.35 11.76
N GLY A 3 0.38 -9.49 12.55
CA GLY A 3 0.90 -8.23 12.06
C GLY A 3 1.97 -8.51 11.03
N ILE A 4 2.00 -7.74 9.94
CA ILE A 4 3.05 -7.81 8.93
C ILE A 4 4.36 -7.51 9.67
N SER A 5 5.23 -8.51 9.84
CA SER A 5 6.57 -8.31 10.41
C SER A 5 7.41 -7.53 9.40
N LEU A 6 7.38 -6.20 9.54
CA LEU A 6 8.23 -5.28 8.80
C LEU A 6 9.59 -5.25 9.51
N ASP A 7 10.33 -6.36 9.43
CA ASP A 7 11.67 -6.44 10.00
C ASP A 7 12.58 -5.38 9.36
N ILE A 8 12.94 -4.37 10.18
CA ILE A 8 14.11 -3.46 10.32
C ILE A 8 15.07 -3.18 9.13
N PHE A 9 14.77 -3.58 7.89
CA PHE A 9 15.65 -3.46 6.73
C PHE A 9 15.14 -2.40 5.73
N GLY A 10 15.32 -1.12 6.06
CA GLY A 10 15.21 -0.02 5.11
C GLY A 10 13.84 0.18 4.43
N PRO A 11 13.76 1.05 3.41
CA PRO A 11 12.54 1.26 2.65
C PRO A 11 12.07 -0.03 1.96
N GLN A 12 10.80 -0.37 2.13
CA GLN A 12 10.18 -1.55 1.55
C GLN A 12 9.24 -1.16 0.43
N ARG A 13 9.33 -1.85 -0.71
CA ARG A 13 8.40 -1.68 -1.81
C ARG A 13 7.24 -2.65 -1.64
N LEU A 14 6.03 -2.11 -1.51
CA LEU A 14 4.80 -2.85 -1.33
C LEU A 14 3.90 -2.71 -2.56
N ALA A 15 3.11 -3.75 -2.80
CA ALA A 15 2.03 -3.74 -3.77
C ALA A 15 0.72 -4.14 -3.08
N VAL A 16 -0.36 -3.41 -3.36
CA VAL A 16 -1.71 -3.71 -2.90
C VAL A 16 -2.59 -3.90 -4.12
N GLN A 17 -3.30 -5.01 -4.18
CA GLN A 17 -4.27 -5.27 -5.24
C GLN A 17 -5.68 -4.96 -4.73
N LEU A 18 -6.40 -4.12 -5.47
CA LEU A 18 -7.73 -3.61 -5.14
C LEU A 18 -8.66 -3.75 -6.34
N ASP A 19 -9.97 -3.84 -6.09
CA ASP A 19 -10.94 -3.52 -7.15
C ASP A 19 -11.04 -2.00 -7.34
N GLU A 20 -11.67 -1.56 -8.43
CA GLU A 20 -11.76 -0.13 -8.78
C GLU A 20 -12.44 0.71 -7.70
N ALA A 21 -13.53 0.22 -7.09
CA ALA A 21 -14.25 0.95 -6.05
C ALA A 21 -13.37 1.15 -4.80
N ARG A 22 -12.65 0.11 -4.37
CA ARG A 22 -11.69 0.19 -3.26
C ARG A 22 -10.46 1.01 -3.61
N CYS A 23 -10.06 1.08 -4.87
CA CYS A 23 -8.99 1.94 -5.34
C CYS A 23 -9.34 3.43 -5.16
N VAL A 24 -10.59 3.81 -5.45
CA VAL A 24 -11.10 5.16 -5.18
C VAL A 24 -11.10 5.47 -3.68
N GLU A 25 -11.51 4.52 -2.84
CA GLU A 25 -11.45 4.69 -1.38
C GLU A 25 -9.99 4.83 -0.89
N PHE A 26 -9.07 4.00 -1.38
CA PHE A 26 -7.64 4.09 -1.09
C PHE A 26 -7.08 5.48 -1.42
N LEU A 27 -7.41 6.01 -2.60
CA LEU A 27 -7.04 7.36 -3.03
C LEU A 27 -7.61 8.44 -2.11
N SER A 28 -8.87 8.29 -1.68
CA SER A 28 -9.51 9.22 -0.74
C SER A 28 -8.74 9.29 0.57
N TYR A 29 -8.35 8.13 1.14
CA TYR A 29 -7.51 8.10 2.34
C TYR A 29 -6.13 8.72 2.09
N TRP A 30 -5.53 8.45 0.94
CA TRP A 30 -4.20 8.98 0.61
C TRP A 30 -4.20 10.51 0.59
N VAL A 31 -5.24 11.12 0.04
CA VAL A 31 -5.43 12.59 0.07
C VAL A 31 -5.71 13.08 1.49
N ARG A 32 -6.56 12.39 2.28
CA ARG A 32 -6.86 12.76 3.68
C ARG A 32 -5.62 12.75 4.58
N TYR A 33 -4.62 11.94 4.26
CA TYR A 33 -3.34 11.86 4.97
C TYR A 33 -2.27 12.83 4.42
N ASP A 34 -2.66 13.80 3.57
CA ASP A 34 -1.76 14.72 2.87
C ASP A 34 -0.65 14.00 2.09
N ARG A 35 -1.01 12.92 1.40
CA ARG A 35 -0.14 12.21 0.45
C ARG A 35 1.19 11.77 1.10
N PRO A 36 1.15 10.90 2.12
CA PRO A 36 2.31 10.58 2.96
C PRO A 36 3.44 9.85 2.22
N MET A 37 3.17 9.31 1.03
CA MET A 37 4.17 8.73 0.14
C MET A 37 3.71 8.79 -1.31
N SER A 38 4.63 8.68 -2.26
CA SER A 38 4.28 8.51 -3.67
C SER A 38 3.65 7.13 -3.91
N ILE A 39 2.58 7.11 -4.70
CA ILE A 39 1.90 5.88 -5.12
C ILE A 39 1.92 5.78 -6.64
N THR A 40 1.97 4.56 -7.17
CA THR A 40 1.89 4.28 -8.60
C THR A 40 0.79 3.29 -8.86
N PHE A 41 -0.13 3.65 -9.75
CA PHE A 41 -1.19 2.79 -10.24
C PHE A 41 -0.70 2.00 -11.44
N GLN A 42 -0.96 0.70 -11.42
CA GLN A 42 -0.70 -0.21 -12.52
C GLN A 42 -1.98 -0.96 -12.83
N GLU A 43 -2.31 -1.02 -14.11
CA GLU A 43 -3.39 -1.87 -14.60
C GLU A 43 -3.04 -3.32 -14.27
N ALA A 44 -3.96 -4.04 -13.63
CA ALA A 44 -3.75 -5.46 -13.38
C ALA A 44 -4.12 -6.25 -14.65
N ASN A 45 -3.44 -7.37 -14.89
CA ASN A 45 -3.79 -8.29 -15.98
C ASN A 45 -5.22 -8.86 -15.84
N THR A 46 -5.81 -8.76 -14.65
CA THR A 46 -7.18 -9.20 -14.37
C THR A 46 -8.13 -8.01 -14.47
N PRO A 47 -9.16 -8.07 -15.34
CA PRO A 47 -10.15 -7.00 -15.49
C PRO A 47 -10.80 -6.62 -14.17
N GLY A 48 -10.98 -5.31 -13.95
CA GLY A 48 -11.61 -4.75 -12.74
C GLY A 48 -10.71 -4.71 -11.51
N LEU A 49 -9.42 -5.04 -11.65
CA LEU A 49 -8.43 -4.94 -10.57
C LEU A 49 -7.36 -3.90 -10.91
N VAL A 50 -6.89 -3.21 -9.87
CA VAL A 50 -5.84 -2.21 -9.92
C VAL A 50 -4.76 -2.60 -8.91
N ALA A 51 -3.51 -2.59 -9.36
CA ALA A 51 -2.36 -2.72 -8.47
C ALA A 51 -1.87 -1.32 -8.08
N VAL A 52 -1.82 -1.04 -6.78
CA VAL A 52 -1.23 0.18 -6.23
C VAL A 52 0.11 -0.20 -5.61
N THR A 53 1.19 0.39 -6.11
CA THR A 53 2.54 0.18 -5.59
C THR A 53 3.06 1.43 -4.91
N PHE A 54 3.80 1.25 -3.82
CA PHE A 54 4.41 2.34 -3.06
C PHE A 54 5.60 1.85 -2.26
N THR A 55 6.46 2.78 -1.85
CA THR A 55 7.59 2.49 -0.98
C THR A 55 7.33 3.09 0.39
N VAL A 56 7.36 2.26 1.42
CA VAL A 56 7.21 2.70 2.81
C VAL A 56 8.56 2.59 3.52
N ASN A 57 8.96 3.64 4.22
CA ASN A 57 10.08 3.57 5.15
C ASN A 57 9.51 3.28 6.54
N PRO A 58 9.92 2.21 7.25
CA PRO A 58 9.45 1.94 8.60
C PRO A 58 9.68 3.09 9.59
N LYS A 59 10.63 4.00 9.30
CA LYS A 59 10.88 5.21 10.10
C LYS A 59 9.91 6.36 9.83
N ASP A 60 9.10 6.27 8.77
CA ASP A 60 8.05 7.23 8.46
C ASP A 60 6.72 6.76 9.05
N TYR A 61 6.45 7.19 10.27
CA TYR A 61 5.24 6.78 11.00
C TYR A 61 3.94 7.20 10.32
N LYS A 62 3.92 8.30 9.55
CA LYS A 62 2.70 8.73 8.83
C LYS A 62 2.42 7.81 7.65
N ALA A 63 3.46 7.43 6.91
CA ALA A 63 3.34 6.47 5.82
C ALA A 63 2.92 5.08 6.33
N MET A 64 3.48 4.67 7.47
CA MET A 64 3.11 3.42 8.15
C MET A 64 1.66 3.42 8.63
N GLU A 65 1.22 4.47 9.33
CA GLU A 65 -0.16 4.60 9.79
C GLU A 65 -1.15 4.61 8.61
N PHE A 66 -0.82 5.34 7.55
CA PHE A 66 -1.62 5.30 6.32
C PHE A 66 -1.71 3.89 5.76
N MET A 67 -0.59 3.16 5.66
CA MET A 67 -0.58 1.82 5.10
C MET A 67 -1.47 0.88 5.91
N GLU A 68 -1.33 0.86 7.24
CA GLU A 68 -2.16 0.04 8.12
C GLU A 68 -3.64 0.32 7.92
N ARG A 69 -4.03 1.60 7.88
CA ARG A 69 -5.44 1.99 7.73
C ARG A 69 -5.98 1.74 6.34
N ALA A 70 -5.25 2.13 5.31
CA ALA A 70 -5.67 1.97 3.92
C ALA A 70 -5.83 0.50 3.57
N VAL A 71 -4.90 -0.36 3.99
CA VAL A 71 -4.99 -1.82 3.83
C VAL A 71 -6.15 -2.40 4.63
N SER A 72 -6.28 -2.04 5.90
CA SER A 72 -7.36 -2.55 6.77
C SER A 72 -8.75 -2.18 6.24
N LYS A 73 -8.92 -0.96 5.72
CA LYS A 73 -10.22 -0.46 5.22
C LYS A 73 -10.58 -1.01 3.86
N THR A 74 -9.61 -1.13 2.97
CA THR A 74 -9.86 -1.59 1.60
C THR A 74 -9.88 -3.12 1.50
N GLY A 75 -9.43 -3.85 2.52
CA GLY A 75 -9.32 -5.31 2.45
C GLY A 75 -8.33 -5.79 1.38
N GLY A 76 -7.45 -4.88 0.93
CA GLY A 76 -6.45 -5.18 -0.09
C GLY A 76 -5.42 -6.18 0.42
N ARG A 77 -5.01 -7.10 -0.46
CA ARG A 77 -3.88 -8.00 -0.16
C ARG A 77 -2.57 -7.27 -0.39
N VAL A 78 -1.74 -7.20 0.64
CA VAL A 78 -0.41 -6.59 0.60
C VAL A 78 0.62 -7.65 0.22
N TRP A 79 1.50 -7.28 -0.70
CA TRP A 79 2.66 -8.07 -1.10
C TRP A 79 3.92 -7.24 -0.90
N ASN A 80 4.90 -7.78 -0.19
CA ASN A 80 6.23 -7.19 -0.18
C ASN A 80 6.97 -7.60 -1.45
N ILE A 81 7.22 -6.63 -2.32
CA ILE A 81 7.89 -6.80 -3.62
C ILE A 81 9.29 -6.20 -3.62
N THR A 82 9.85 -5.94 -2.43
CA THR A 82 11.26 -5.57 -2.28
C THR A 82 12.09 -6.72 -2.80
N LYS A 83 12.86 -6.49 -3.88
CA LYS A 83 13.78 -7.52 -4.39
C LYS A 83 14.79 -7.84 -3.29
N GLN A 84 14.76 -9.08 -2.79
CA GLN A 84 15.92 -9.62 -2.09
C GLN A 84 17.03 -9.76 -3.14
N LYS A 85 18.13 -9.05 -2.91
CA LYS A 85 19.35 -9.24 -3.70
C LYS A 85 20.01 -10.55 -3.34
#